data_AF-A0A939XP26-F1
#
_entry.id   AF-A0A939XP26-F1
#
_cell.length_a   1.000
_cell.length_b   1.000
_cell.length_c   1.000
_cell.angle_alpha   90.00
_cell.angle_beta   90.00
_cell.angle_gamma   90.00
#
_symmetry.space_group_name_H-M   'P 1'
#
loop_
_entity.id
_entity.type
_entity.pdbx_description
1 polymer ?
#
loop_
_entity_poly.entity_id
_entity_poly.type
_entity_poly.pdbx_seq_one_letter_code
_entity_poly.pdbx_strand_id
1 'polypeptide(L)'
;MDEFRDGTAKQPEEAPSNFVRAIIDGDLQSGKNGGKVVTRFPPEPNGYLHIGHAKSICLNFGLARDYHGVCHLRFDDTNPGKEDVEYEDSIQEDVRWLGFDWGDHFYHASDYFEKLYEFA
;
A
#
# COMPACT_ATOMS: atom_id res chain seq x y z
N MET A 1 -8.68 31.64 -41.08
CA MET A 1 -7.34 31.05 -41.01
C MET A 1 -6.89 31.21 -39.58
N ASP A 2 -6.96 30.09 -38.89
CA ASP A 2 -6.30 29.68 -37.64
C ASP A 2 -6.60 30.45 -36.35
N GLU A 3 -7.56 29.86 -35.63
CA GLU A 3 -7.73 29.93 -34.19
C GLU A 3 -6.46 29.46 -33.47
N PHE A 4 -5.89 30.30 -32.59
CA PHE A 4 -5.01 29.83 -31.51
C PHE A 4 -5.68 30.17 -30.18
N ARG A 5 -6.50 29.22 -29.70
CA ARG A 5 -6.96 29.23 -28.31
C ARG A 5 -5.85 28.64 -27.43
N ASP A 6 -5.43 29.48 -26.51
CA ASP A 6 -4.52 29.25 -25.40
C ASP A 6 -4.80 27.91 -24.70
N GLY A 7 -3.80 27.03 -24.70
CA GLY A 7 -3.82 25.76 -24.00
C GLY A 7 -3.61 25.99 -22.51
N THR A 8 -4.72 26.16 -21.78
CA THR A 8 -4.68 26.20 -20.32
C THR A 8 -4.13 24.88 -19.78
N ALA A 9 -2.96 24.94 -19.14
CA ALA A 9 -2.40 23.82 -18.40
C ALA A 9 -3.42 23.36 -17.36
N LYS A 10 -3.83 22.09 -17.46
CA LYS A 10 -4.73 21.46 -16.50
C LYS A 10 -4.02 21.48 -15.14
N GLN A 11 -4.53 22.25 -14.18
CA GLN A 11 -4.01 22.19 -12.81
C GLN A 11 -4.09 20.75 -12.30
N PRO A 12 -3.11 20.29 -11.49
CA PRO A 12 -3.20 18.96 -10.90
C PRO A 12 -4.49 18.91 -10.09
N GLU A 13 -5.38 18.02 -10.50
CA GLU A 13 -6.65 17.77 -9.83
C GLU A 13 -6.33 17.35 -8.39
N GLU A 14 -6.80 18.12 -7.39
CA GLU A 14 -6.59 17.78 -5.98
C GLU A 14 -7.00 16.33 -5.76
N ALA A 15 -6.10 15.53 -5.18
CA ALA A 15 -6.36 14.12 -4.96
C ALA A 15 -7.67 13.95 -4.17
N PRO A 16 -8.56 13.01 -4.54
CA PRO A 16 -9.81 12.81 -3.83
C PRO A 16 -9.55 12.64 -2.33
N SER A 17 -10.09 13.56 -1.55
CA SER A 17 -9.86 13.64 -0.10
C SER A 17 -10.69 12.58 0.63
N ASN A 18 -10.04 11.88 1.57
CA ASN A 18 -10.68 10.92 2.46
C ASN A 18 -10.19 11.15 3.89
N PHE A 19 -10.91 10.61 4.88
CA PHE A 19 -10.61 10.85 6.29
C PHE A 19 -9.21 10.35 6.72
N VAL A 20 -8.65 9.33 6.04
CA VAL A 20 -7.31 8.80 6.34
C VAL A 20 -6.24 9.84 5.97
N ARG A 21 -6.39 10.54 4.83
CA ARG A 21 -5.51 11.65 4.44
C ARG A 21 -5.50 12.77 5.48
N ALA A 22 -6.69 13.19 5.94
CA ALA A 22 -6.81 14.20 6.99
C ALA A 22 -6.09 13.79 8.30
N ILE A 23 -6.13 12.51 8.67
CA ILE A 23 -5.39 12.00 9.83
C ILE A 23 -3.88 12.08 9.60
N ILE A 24 -3.41 11.64 8.42
CA ILE A 24 -1.99 11.70 8.05
C ILE A 24 -1.49 13.15 8.06
N ASP A 25 -2.24 14.09 7.47
CA ASP A 25 -1.88 15.50 7.42
C ASP A 25 -1.73 16.10 8.82
N GLY A 26 -2.64 15.78 9.74
CA GLY A 26 -2.55 16.21 11.14
C GLY A 26 -1.35 15.59 11.89
N ASP A 27 -1.09 14.31 11.67
CA ASP A 27 0.07 13.61 12.25
C ASP A 27 1.40 14.20 11.71
N LEU A 28 1.46 14.55 10.43
CA LEU A 28 2.62 15.20 9.82
C LEU A 28 2.84 16.62 10.36
N GLN A 29 1.77 17.41 10.47
CA GLN A 29 1.84 18.77 11.02
C GLN A 29 2.30 18.80 12.49
N SER A 30 1.94 17.78 13.27
CA SER A 30 2.37 17.63 14.66
C SER A 30 3.77 17.02 14.82
N GLY A 31 4.44 16.65 13.71
CA GLY A 31 5.77 16.05 13.73
C GLY A 31 5.80 14.60 14.22
N LYS A 32 4.65 13.92 14.27
CA LYS A 32 4.54 12.54 14.72
C LYS A 32 5.33 11.61 13.79
N ASN A 33 5.86 10.51 14.33
CA ASN A 33 6.65 9.51 13.60
C ASN A 33 7.86 10.09 12.85
N GLY A 34 8.34 11.27 13.24
CA GLY A 34 9.43 11.97 12.55
C GLY A 34 9.08 12.38 11.12
N GLY A 35 7.80 12.61 10.82
CA GLY A 35 7.32 13.01 9.50
C GLY A 35 7.24 11.86 8.48
N LYS A 36 7.35 10.61 8.92
CA LYS A 36 7.34 9.43 8.04
C LYS A 36 5.95 8.82 7.96
N VAL A 37 5.51 8.50 6.74
CA VAL A 37 4.32 7.71 6.47
C VAL A 37 4.75 6.30 6.05
N VAL A 38 4.30 5.29 6.80
CA VAL A 38 4.53 3.88 6.47
C VAL A 38 3.20 3.15 6.51
N THR A 39 2.79 2.59 5.37
CA THR A 39 1.57 1.79 5.22
C THR A 39 1.93 0.33 4.94
N ARG A 40 0.92 -0.55 4.90
CA ARG A 40 1.10 -1.94 4.49
C ARG A 40 -0.16 -2.53 3.89
N PHE A 41 -0.01 -3.35 2.86
CA PHE A 41 -1.05 -4.25 2.36
C PHE A 41 -0.73 -5.67 2.84
N PRO A 42 -1.51 -6.23 3.80
CA PRO A 42 -1.18 -7.52 4.40
C PRO A 42 -2.20 -8.62 4.07
N PRO A 43 -2.20 -9.18 2.85
CA PRO A 43 -3.08 -10.29 2.52
C PRO A 43 -2.59 -11.60 3.17
N GLU A 44 -3.52 -12.49 3.48
CA GLU A 44 -3.21 -13.89 3.76
C GLU A 44 -2.95 -14.61 2.42
N PRO A 45 -1.87 -15.38 2.25
CA PRO A 45 -1.57 -16.06 0.99
C PRO A 45 -2.33 -17.39 0.86
N ASN A 46 -3.66 -17.34 0.98
CA ASN A 46 -4.56 -18.52 0.95
C ASN A 46 -5.67 -18.45 -0.11
N GLY A 47 -5.57 -17.50 -1.03
CA GLY A 47 -6.50 -17.32 -2.14
C GLY A 47 -6.10 -16.16 -3.06
N TYR A 48 -6.65 -16.17 -4.27
CA TYR A 48 -6.43 -15.09 -5.23
C TYR A 48 -7.09 -13.79 -4.80
N LEU A 49 -6.49 -12.66 -5.22
CA LEU A 49 -7.12 -11.38 -4.99
C LEU A 49 -8.38 -11.22 -5.85
N HIS A 50 -9.31 -10.41 -5.36
CA HIS A 50 -10.47 -9.98 -6.12
C HIS A 50 -10.60 -8.45 -6.04
N ILE A 51 -11.57 -7.88 -6.76
CA ILE A 51 -11.73 -6.43 -6.88
C ILE A 51 -11.87 -5.67 -5.55
N GLY A 52 -12.29 -6.36 -4.47
CA GLY A 52 -12.34 -5.78 -3.13
C GLY A 52 -10.95 -5.42 -2.61
N HIS A 53 -9.94 -6.24 -2.90
CA HIS A 53 -8.55 -6.00 -2.51
C HIS A 53 -7.95 -4.81 -3.26
N ALA A 54 -8.38 -4.55 -4.50
CA ALA A 54 -7.90 -3.38 -5.26
C ALA A 54 -8.11 -2.06 -4.50
N LYS A 55 -9.21 -1.93 -3.75
CA LYS A 55 -9.43 -0.75 -2.89
C LYS A 55 -8.36 -0.61 -1.81
N SER A 56 -8.00 -1.72 -1.16
CA SER A 56 -6.99 -1.74 -0.09
C SER A 56 -5.59 -1.48 -0.66
N ILE A 57 -5.26 -2.06 -1.81
CA ILE A 57 -3.99 -1.84 -2.53
C ILE A 57 -3.86 -0.36 -2.91
N CYS A 58 -4.84 0.18 -3.64
CA CYS A 58 -4.82 1.57 -4.07
C CYS A 58 -4.77 2.54 -2.90
N LEU A 59 -5.42 2.22 -1.78
CA LEU A 59 -5.35 3.04 -0.57
C LEU A 59 -3.94 3.00 0.05
N ASN A 60 -3.41 1.83 0.36
CA ASN A 60 -2.14 1.71 1.09
C ASN A 60 -0.94 2.19 0.26
N PHE A 61 -0.81 1.69 -0.97
CA PHE A 61 0.27 2.08 -1.85
C PHE A 61 0.10 3.50 -2.39
N GLY A 62 -1.15 3.92 -2.68
CA GLY A 62 -1.45 5.29 -3.10
C GLY A 62 -1.11 6.31 -2.03
N LEU A 63 -1.45 6.05 -0.76
CA LEU A 63 -1.06 6.93 0.36
C LEU A 63 0.46 7.00 0.51
N ALA A 64 1.17 5.87 0.48
CA ALA A 64 2.63 5.88 0.55
C ALA A 64 3.24 6.71 -0.59
N ARG A 65 2.78 6.52 -1.84
CA ARG A 65 3.24 7.30 -2.98
C ARG A 65 2.98 8.80 -2.80
N ASP A 66 1.75 9.17 -2.46
CA ASP A 66 1.32 10.57 -2.41
C ASP A 66 1.99 11.35 -1.27
N TYR A 67 2.38 10.66 -0.19
CA TYR A 67 3.08 11.23 0.97
C TYR A 67 4.59 10.97 0.97
N HIS A 68 5.16 10.50 -0.14
CA HIS A 68 6.59 10.13 -0.23
C HIS A 68 7.05 9.17 0.88
N GLY A 69 6.14 8.31 1.32
CA GLY A 69 6.34 7.29 2.32
C GLY A 69 6.69 5.94 1.71
N VAL A 70 6.53 4.89 2.52
CA VAL A 70 6.80 3.51 2.15
C VAL A 70 5.54 2.66 2.36
N CYS A 71 5.24 1.75 1.44
CA CYS A 71 4.21 0.73 1.64
C CYS A 71 4.87 -0.66 1.63
N HIS A 72 4.68 -1.40 2.71
CA HIS A 72 5.14 -2.79 2.78
C HIS A 72 4.12 -3.71 2.11
N LEU A 73 4.59 -4.67 1.30
CA LEU A 73 3.82 -5.88 1.01
C LEU A 73 4.22 -6.91 2.07
N ARG A 74 3.26 -7.38 2.86
CA ARG A 74 3.54 -8.36 3.91
C ARG A 74 2.55 -9.50 3.87
N PHE A 75 2.99 -10.72 3.66
CA PHE A 75 2.08 -11.85 3.81
C PHE A 75 1.77 -12.08 5.29
N ASP A 76 0.47 -12.20 5.62
CA ASP A 76 0.01 -12.56 6.97
C ASP A 76 -0.07 -14.08 7.08
N ASP A 77 1.08 -14.73 6.92
CA ASP A 77 1.27 -16.16 6.73
C ASP A 77 1.37 -16.92 8.07
N THR A 78 0.36 -16.73 8.93
CA THR A 78 0.35 -17.33 10.27
C THR A 78 -0.37 -18.68 10.36
N ASN A 79 -0.92 -19.16 9.23
CA ASN A 79 -1.72 -20.36 9.12
C ASN A 79 -1.10 -21.39 8.14
N PRO A 80 -0.21 -22.27 8.63
CA PRO A 80 0.60 -23.15 7.78
C PRO A 80 -0.21 -24.18 6.97
N GLY A 81 -1.50 -24.37 7.26
CA GLY A 81 -2.35 -25.34 6.58
C GLY A 81 -3.14 -24.80 5.39
N LYS A 82 -3.09 -23.49 5.13
CA LYS A 82 -3.89 -22.84 4.07
C LYS A 82 -3.06 -22.03 3.08
N GLU A 83 -1.76 -21.97 3.28
CA GLU A 83 -0.87 -21.06 2.57
C GLU A 83 -0.16 -21.80 1.45
N ASP A 84 -0.13 -21.18 0.27
CA ASP A 84 0.53 -21.72 -0.93
C ASP A 84 1.35 -20.63 -1.61
N VAL A 85 2.55 -21.00 -2.07
CA VAL A 85 3.44 -20.15 -2.86
C VAL A 85 2.72 -19.64 -4.12
N GLU A 86 1.81 -20.43 -4.69
CA GLU A 86 0.99 -19.99 -5.82
C GLU A 86 0.21 -18.70 -5.52
N TYR A 87 -0.36 -18.58 -4.31
CA TYR A 87 -1.11 -17.39 -3.93
C TYR A 87 -0.18 -16.21 -3.66
N GLU A 88 1.00 -16.44 -3.08
CA GLU A 88 2.02 -15.40 -2.93
C GLU A 88 2.44 -14.81 -4.28
N ASP A 89 2.72 -15.67 -5.26
CA ASP A 89 3.14 -15.26 -6.60
C ASP A 89 2.03 -14.47 -7.30
N SER A 90 0.79 -14.96 -7.24
CA SER A 90 -0.35 -14.28 -7.85
C SER A 90 -0.64 -12.92 -7.19
N ILE A 91 -0.55 -12.82 -5.86
CA ILE A 91 -0.75 -11.56 -5.16
C ILE A 91 0.32 -10.53 -5.56
N GLN A 92 1.58 -10.96 -5.66
CA GLN A 92 2.68 -10.11 -6.11
C GLN A 92 2.48 -9.64 -7.55
N GLU A 93 2.02 -10.52 -8.44
CA GLU A 93 1.70 -10.19 -9.83
C GLU A 93 0.57 -9.16 -9.90
N ASP A 94 -0.53 -9.35 -9.16
CA ASP A 94 -1.69 -8.44 -9.17
C ASP A 94 -1.34 -7.04 -8.64
N VAL A 95 -0.53 -6.95 -7.57
CA VAL A 95 -0.06 -5.66 -7.05
C VAL A 95 0.79 -4.92 -8.08
N ARG A 96 1.70 -5.62 -8.76
CA ARG A 96 2.51 -5.05 -9.85
C ARG A 96 1.68 -4.70 -11.08
N TRP A 97 0.69 -5.52 -11.42
CA TRP A 97 -0.23 -5.29 -12.53
C TRP A 97 -1.06 -4.02 -12.32
N LEU A 98 -1.45 -3.72 -11.07
CA LEU A 98 -2.08 -2.46 -10.69
C LEU A 98 -1.13 -1.24 -10.70
N GLY A 99 0.16 -1.45 -11.00
CA GLY A 99 1.16 -0.39 -11.13
C GLY A 99 1.80 0.05 -9.83
N PHE A 100 1.73 -0.77 -8.78
CA PHE A 100 2.38 -0.51 -7.50
C PHE A 100 3.59 -1.40 -7.28
N ASP A 101 4.53 -0.92 -6.47
CA ASP A 101 5.76 -1.61 -6.12
C ASP A 101 6.06 -1.40 -4.64
N TRP A 102 6.56 -2.44 -3.99
CA TRP A 102 6.94 -2.41 -2.57
C TRP A 102 8.44 -2.17 -2.36
N GLY A 103 9.23 -2.01 -3.42
CA GLY A 103 10.68 -1.89 -3.37
C GLY A 103 11.29 -3.07 -2.61
N ASP A 104 12.17 -2.74 -1.67
CA ASP A 104 12.83 -3.73 -0.81
C ASP A 104 11.97 -4.15 0.40
N HIS A 105 10.72 -3.67 0.50
CA HIS A 105 9.85 -3.82 1.67
C HIS A 105 8.86 -4.97 1.55
N PHE A 106 9.41 -6.16 1.32
CA PHE A 106 8.68 -7.44 1.26
C PHE A 106 8.94 -8.25 2.53
N TYR A 107 7.89 -8.76 3.18
CA TYR A 107 8.00 -9.44 4.48
C TYR A 107 6.99 -10.59 4.63
N HIS A 108 7.32 -11.53 5.51
CA HIS A 108 6.41 -12.55 6.01
C HIS A 108 6.13 -12.30 7.50
N ALA A 109 4.90 -12.57 7.95
CA ALA A 109 4.53 -12.49 9.36
C ALA A 109 5.19 -13.63 10.16
N SER A 110 5.34 -14.80 9.55
CA SER A 110 5.98 -15.99 10.13
C SER A 110 7.44 -15.78 10.53
N ASP A 111 8.19 -14.94 9.79
CA ASP A 111 9.57 -14.53 10.14
C ASP A 111 9.67 -13.89 11.52
N TYR A 112 8.56 -13.36 12.05
CA TYR A 112 8.51 -12.72 13.36
C TYR A 112 8.06 -13.66 14.49
N PHE A 113 7.81 -14.96 14.24
CA PHE A 113 7.27 -15.86 15.25
C PHE A 113 8.12 -15.98 16.52
N GLU A 114 9.44 -16.06 16.41
CA GLU A 114 10.33 -16.12 17.57
C GLU A 114 10.14 -14.89 18.46
N LYS A 115 10.15 -13.70 17.84
CA LYS A 115 9.94 -12.43 18.54
C LYS A 115 8.53 -12.30 19.13
N LEU A 116 7.51 -12.79 18.43
CA LEU A 116 6.14 -12.81 18.93
C LEU A 116 5.98 -13.74 20.13
N TYR A 117 6.68 -14.88 20.13
CA TYR A 117 6.73 -15.79 21.26
C TYR A 117 7.41 -15.15 22.50
N GLU A 118 8.50 -14.41 22.31
CA GLU A 118 9.16 -13.67 23.40
C GLU A 118 8.28 -12.59 24.04
N PHE A 119 7.27 -12.07 23.32
CA PHE A 119 6.34 -11.06 23.84
C PHE A 119 5.15 -11.65 24.61
N ALA A 120 4.89 -12.96 24.54
CA ALA A 120 3.73 -13.62 25.14
C ALA A 120 3.92 -13.93 26.63
#